data_AF-A0A496APR1-F1
#
_entry.id   AF-A0A496APR1-F1
#
_cell.length_a   1.000
_cell.length_b   1.000
_cell.length_c   1.000
_cell.angle_alpha   90.00
_cell.angle_beta   90.00
_cell.angle_gamma   90.00
#
_symmetry.space_group_name_H-M   'P 1'
#
loop_
_entity.id
_entity.type
_entity.pdbx_description
1 polymer ?
#
loop_
_entity_poly.entity_id
_entity_poly.type
_entity_poly.pdbx_seq_one_letter_code
_entity_poly.pdbx_strand_id
1 'polypeptide(L)'
;MASTPSLRVIIIGAGIIGAALAYHLSRHGHISVTVLERDVPGMGASEHSFAWANAFGKDPGHYHALNRRALDMWYRLAHQLNTEIGLHFGGEMRWENHPEPAERLKQRIRQLQNWGYPCRLIAREEMLALEPHLSPGPVLAASFSEADLHVETGIFIDACLRHVVVHPHTTVTGFVKHNGRIAAVKTADAEFPCDVAVLASGVQTTELASLADVSIPQQRSPGIVIKTTPCAEVLHNVAVLHAPPN
;
A
#
# COMPACT_ATOMS: atom_id res chain seq x y z
N MET A 1 -6.80 -10.60 -37.02
CA MET A 1 -5.47 -10.93 -36.47
C MET A 1 -5.30 -10.06 -35.23
N ALA A 2 -5.26 -10.65 -34.04
CA ALA A 2 -4.98 -9.87 -32.83
C ALA A 2 -3.55 -9.32 -32.95
N SER A 3 -3.38 -8.01 -32.88
CA SER A 3 -2.06 -7.38 -32.91
C SER A 3 -1.24 -7.94 -31.76
N THR A 4 -0.07 -8.50 -32.06
CA THR A 4 0.92 -8.88 -31.04
C THR A 4 1.13 -7.69 -30.11
N PRO A 5 1.08 -7.86 -28.77
CA PRO A 5 1.32 -6.75 -27.86
C PRO A 5 2.67 -6.11 -28.19
N SER A 6 2.66 -4.79 -28.43
CA SER A 6 3.83 -4.06 -28.93
C SER A 6 4.88 -3.78 -27.87
N LEU A 7 4.51 -3.87 -26.58
CA LEU A 7 5.41 -3.65 -25.45
C LEU A 7 5.33 -4.79 -24.44
N ARG A 8 6.46 -5.40 -24.10
CA ARG A 8 6.57 -6.43 -23.06
C ARG A 8 7.17 -5.82 -21.81
N VAL A 9 6.41 -5.87 -20.73
CA VAL A 9 6.80 -5.35 -19.42
C VAL A 9 6.95 -6.52 -18.46
N ILE A 10 8.11 -6.60 -17.81
CA ILE A 10 8.32 -7.50 -16.68
C ILE A 10 8.32 -6.69 -15.40
N ILE A 11 7.47 -7.08 -14.45
CA ILE A 11 7.44 -6.52 -13.09
C ILE A 11 8.11 -7.52 -12.16
N ILE A 12 9.09 -7.05 -11.39
CA ILE A 12 9.87 -7.88 -10.48
C ILE A 12 9.40 -7.61 -9.06
N GLY A 13 8.67 -8.57 -8.48
CA GLY A 13 8.01 -8.50 -7.19
C GLY A 13 6.49 -8.46 -7.30
N ALA A 14 5.81 -9.38 -6.61
CA ALA A 14 4.37 -9.52 -6.54
C ALA A 14 3.80 -9.08 -5.18
N GLY A 15 4.40 -8.05 -4.58
CA GLY A 15 3.80 -7.33 -3.46
C GLY A 15 2.72 -6.34 -3.91
N ILE A 16 2.14 -5.58 -2.98
CA ILE A 16 1.02 -4.67 -3.25
C ILE A 16 1.28 -3.68 -4.40
N ILE A 17 2.50 -3.13 -4.49
CA ILE A 17 2.90 -2.21 -5.56
C ILE A 17 2.99 -2.92 -6.90
N GLY A 18 3.66 -4.08 -6.94
CA GLY A 18 3.83 -4.85 -8.18
C GLY A 18 2.50 -5.35 -8.73
N ALA A 19 1.62 -5.85 -7.87
CA ALA A 19 0.29 -6.30 -8.23
C ALA A 19 -0.58 -5.16 -8.80
N ALA A 20 -0.61 -4.00 -8.14
CA ALA A 20 -1.35 -2.83 -8.61
C ALA A 20 -0.82 -2.33 -9.98
N LEU A 21 0.51 -2.26 -10.14
CA LEU A 21 1.13 -1.90 -11.42
C LEU A 21 0.77 -2.90 -12.52
N ALA A 22 0.81 -4.20 -12.21
CA ALA A 22 0.52 -5.26 -13.17
C ALA A 22 -0.91 -5.17 -13.69
N TYR A 23 -1.87 -5.02 -12.77
CA TYR A 23 -3.28 -4.83 -13.11
C TYR A 23 -3.51 -3.58 -13.96
N HIS A 24 -2.96 -2.43 -13.57
CA HIS A 24 -3.18 -1.20 -14.34
C HIS A 24 -2.55 -1.26 -15.73
N LEU A 25 -1.35 -1.81 -15.86
CA LEU A 25 -0.68 -1.95 -17.16
C LEU A 25 -1.38 -2.96 -18.07
N SER A 26 -1.89 -4.08 -17.53
CA SER A 26 -2.54 -5.11 -18.35
C SER A 26 -3.85 -4.65 -18.99
N ARG A 27 -4.47 -3.59 -18.46
CA ARG A 27 -5.65 -2.95 -19.06
C ARG A 27 -5.35 -2.23 -20.37
N HIS A 28 -4.08 -2.03 -20.72
CA HIS A 28 -3.67 -1.45 -21.99
C HIS A 28 -3.37 -2.57 -22.99
N GLY A 29 -4.27 -2.80 -23.96
CA GLY A 29 -4.19 -3.96 -24.87
C GLY A 29 -2.96 -4.05 -25.79
N HIS A 30 -2.05 -3.07 -25.75
CA HIS A 30 -0.76 -3.09 -26.44
C HIS A 30 0.43 -3.44 -25.52
N ILE A 31 0.16 -3.71 -24.24
CA ILE A 31 1.16 -4.05 -23.22
C ILE A 31 0.92 -5.50 -22.76
N SER A 32 1.94 -6.34 -22.91
CA SER A 32 1.99 -7.66 -22.28
C SER A 32 2.71 -7.54 -20.95
N VAL A 33 2.08 -8.00 -19.87
CA VAL A 33 2.63 -7.93 -18.51
C VAL A 33 2.91 -9.32 -17.98
N THR A 34 4.13 -9.51 -17.48
CA THR A 34 4.54 -10.70 -16.74
C THR A 34 5.10 -10.28 -15.39
N VAL A 35 4.68 -10.93 -14.31
CA VAL A 35 5.20 -10.69 -12.96
C VAL A 35 6.10 -11.85 -12.56
N LEU A 36 7.31 -11.54 -12.10
CA LEU A 36 8.25 -12.52 -11.54
C LEU A 36 8.34 -12.30 -10.03
N GLU A 37 8.07 -13.34 -9.25
CA GLU A 37 8.11 -13.32 -7.79
C GLU A 37 9.07 -14.41 -7.29
N ARG A 38 9.99 -14.08 -6.39
CA ARG A 38 11.00 -15.00 -5.86
C ARG A 38 10.41 -16.09 -4.96
N ASP A 39 9.33 -15.78 -4.26
CA ASP A 39 8.66 -16.67 -3.31
C ASP A 39 7.18 -16.87 -3.72
N VAL A 40 6.26 -16.75 -2.76
CA VAL A 40 4.81 -16.70 -3.00
C VAL A 40 4.37 -15.22 -3.05
N PRO A 41 3.45 -14.82 -3.93
CA PRO A 41 2.93 -13.46 -3.99
C PRO A 41 2.48 -12.91 -2.64
N GLY A 42 2.72 -11.62 -2.40
CA GLY A 42 2.33 -10.93 -1.17
C GLY A 42 3.19 -11.18 0.08
N MET A 43 4.05 -12.21 0.12
CA MET A 43 4.78 -12.64 1.32
C MET A 43 5.88 -11.72 1.85
N GLY A 44 6.16 -10.60 1.16
CA GLY A 44 7.12 -9.61 1.62
C GLY A 44 6.57 -8.69 2.71
N ALA A 45 7.00 -7.43 2.69
CA ALA A 45 6.47 -6.40 3.60
C ALA A 45 4.95 -6.17 3.47
N SER A 46 4.32 -6.61 2.36
CA SER A 46 2.87 -6.52 2.18
C SER A 46 2.11 -7.38 3.18
N GLU A 47 2.47 -8.67 3.34
CA GLU A 47 1.83 -9.59 4.29
C GLU A 47 1.92 -9.14 5.76
N HIS A 48 3.02 -8.46 6.09
CA HIS A 48 3.32 -7.97 7.43
C HIS A 48 2.94 -6.50 7.64
N SER A 49 2.10 -5.93 6.77
CA SER A 49 1.64 -4.55 6.90
C SER A 49 0.39 -4.44 7.76
N PHE A 50 0.30 -3.40 8.59
CA PHE A 50 -0.97 -2.96 9.16
C PHE A 50 -1.85 -2.27 8.10
N ALA A 51 -1.29 -1.89 6.95
CA ALA A 51 -2.03 -1.44 5.76
C ALA A 51 -3.11 -0.36 5.97
N TRP A 52 -2.87 0.56 6.92
CA TRP A 52 -3.67 1.78 7.08
C TRP A 52 -3.42 2.72 5.90
N ALA A 53 -4.42 2.85 5.02
CA ALA A 53 -4.41 3.81 3.93
C ALA A 53 -4.91 5.16 4.44
N ASN A 54 -4.06 6.18 4.37
CA ASN A 54 -4.34 7.53 4.88
C ASN A 54 -3.51 8.61 4.21
N ALA A 55 -3.89 9.86 4.44
CA ALA A 55 -3.06 11.04 4.19
C ALA A 55 -2.69 11.79 5.49
N PHE A 56 -2.93 11.19 6.65
CA PHE A 56 -2.55 11.73 7.96
C PHE A 56 -1.02 11.66 8.16
N GLY A 57 -0.41 12.70 8.71
CA GLY A 57 1.05 12.72 8.94
C GLY A 57 1.94 12.67 7.68
N LYS A 58 1.38 12.88 6.48
CA LYS A 58 2.09 12.82 5.19
C LYS A 58 2.60 14.19 4.74
N ASP A 59 3.70 14.63 5.33
CA ASP A 59 4.34 15.89 4.95
C ASP A 59 5.44 15.67 3.89
N PRO A 60 5.74 16.68 3.05
CA PRO A 60 5.07 17.99 2.92
C PRO A 60 3.77 17.91 2.11
N GLY A 61 3.09 19.05 1.91
CA GLY A 61 1.74 19.11 1.30
C GLY A 61 1.58 18.42 -0.08
N HIS A 62 2.63 18.37 -0.92
CA HIS A 62 2.55 17.63 -2.19
C HIS A 62 2.51 16.11 -1.98
N TYR A 63 3.18 15.60 -0.95
CA TYR A 63 3.11 14.18 -0.58
C TYR A 63 1.75 13.86 0.05
N HIS A 64 1.21 14.76 0.88
CA HIS A 64 -0.17 14.67 1.36
C HIS A 64 -1.15 14.56 0.18
N ALA A 65 -1.07 15.46 -0.81
CA ALA A 65 -1.95 15.49 -1.96
C ALA A 65 -1.91 14.18 -2.78
N LEU A 66 -0.72 13.58 -2.93
CA LEU A 66 -0.58 12.27 -3.57
C LEU A 66 -1.33 11.17 -2.81
N ASN A 67 -1.16 11.10 -1.49
CA ASN A 67 -1.86 10.11 -0.65
C ASN A 67 -3.37 10.35 -0.63
N ARG A 68 -3.80 11.62 -0.58
CA ARG A 68 -5.22 11.97 -0.61
C ARG A 68 -5.89 11.51 -1.91
N ARG A 69 -5.21 11.71 -3.05
CA ARG A 69 -5.66 11.19 -4.34
C ARG A 69 -5.68 9.67 -4.38
N ALA A 70 -4.72 9.00 -3.75
CA ALA A 70 -4.68 7.54 -3.68
C ALA A 70 -5.88 6.97 -2.88
N LEU A 71 -6.34 7.65 -1.82
CA LEU A 71 -7.56 7.26 -1.10
C LEU A 71 -8.78 7.20 -2.02
N ASP A 72 -8.97 8.21 -2.88
CA ASP A 72 -10.08 8.23 -3.84
C ASP A 72 -9.94 7.13 -4.92
N MET A 73 -8.72 6.66 -5.18
CA MET A 73 -8.45 5.61 -6.16
C MET A 73 -8.83 4.23 -5.64
N TRP A 74 -8.78 3.95 -4.34
CA TRP A 74 -9.19 2.66 -3.77
C TRP A 74 -10.65 2.33 -4.09
N TYR A 75 -11.56 3.29 -3.92
CA TYR A 75 -12.97 3.14 -4.28
C TYR A 75 -13.17 2.81 -5.77
N ARG A 76 -12.46 3.53 -6.64
CA ARG A 76 -12.53 3.31 -8.10
C ARG A 76 -11.97 1.94 -8.47
N LEU A 77 -10.90 1.51 -7.79
CA LEU A 77 -10.23 0.25 -8.06
C LEU A 77 -11.10 -0.95 -7.66
N ALA A 78 -11.78 -0.89 -6.52
CA ALA A 78 -12.77 -1.89 -6.12
C ALA A 78 -13.86 -2.07 -7.19
N HIS A 79 -14.39 -0.96 -7.70
CA HIS A 79 -15.38 -1.00 -8.79
C HIS A 79 -14.78 -1.54 -10.10
N GLN A 80 -13.53 -1.22 -10.42
CA GLN A 80 -12.88 -1.66 -11.67
C GLN A 80 -12.54 -3.15 -11.68
N LEU A 81 -12.15 -3.71 -10.54
CA LEU A 81 -11.85 -5.13 -10.36
C LEU A 81 -13.13 -5.98 -10.29
N ASN A 82 -14.28 -5.36 -9.96
CA ASN A 82 -15.58 -6.01 -9.88
C ASN A 82 -15.55 -7.28 -9.00
N THR A 83 -14.75 -7.23 -7.93
CA THR A 83 -14.62 -8.25 -6.90
C THR A 83 -14.32 -7.55 -5.59
N GLU A 84 -14.53 -8.24 -4.47
CA GLU A 84 -14.03 -7.80 -3.19
C GLU A 84 -12.50 -7.75 -3.22
N ILE A 85 -11.94 -6.66 -2.69
CA ILE A 85 -10.49 -6.43 -2.65
C ILE A 85 -9.97 -6.16 -1.23
N GLY A 86 -10.75 -6.54 -0.20
CA GLY A 86 -10.34 -6.42 1.20
C GLY A 86 -10.28 -4.97 1.69
N LEU A 87 -11.18 -4.08 1.25
CA LEU A 87 -11.27 -2.72 1.79
C LEU A 87 -12.19 -2.68 2.99
N HIS A 88 -11.66 -2.20 4.11
CA HIS A 88 -12.40 -1.96 5.34
C HIS A 88 -12.56 -0.46 5.53
N PHE A 89 -13.77 0.03 5.27
CA PHE A 89 -14.14 1.42 5.50
C PHE A 89 -14.53 1.64 6.96
N GLY A 90 -14.54 2.89 7.40
CA GLY A 90 -14.85 3.25 8.78
C GLY A 90 -13.99 4.38 9.33
N GLY A 91 -12.99 4.84 8.57
CA GLY A 91 -12.13 5.93 9.00
C GLY A 91 -11.10 5.52 10.05
N GLU A 92 -10.38 6.53 10.53
CA GLU A 92 -9.42 6.42 11.62
C GLU A 92 -9.88 7.29 12.79
N MET A 93 -9.84 6.73 13.99
CA MET A 93 -9.99 7.48 15.23
C MET A 93 -8.66 7.49 15.99
N ARG A 94 -8.27 8.67 16.48
CA ARG A 94 -7.09 8.85 17.33
C ARG A 94 -7.35 9.78 18.50
N TRP A 95 -6.56 9.61 19.55
CA TRP A 95 -6.60 10.53 20.69
C TRP A 95 -5.24 10.69 21.36
N GLU A 96 -5.15 11.73 22.18
CA GLU A 96 -3.98 12.07 22.98
C GLU A 96 -4.41 12.31 24.43
N ASN A 97 -3.58 11.83 25.36
CA ASN A 97 -3.82 11.89 26.80
C ASN A 97 -2.86 12.85 27.54
N HIS A 98 -1.92 13.48 26.83
CA HIS A 98 -0.97 14.46 27.38
C HIS A 98 -1.13 15.85 26.74
N PRO A 99 -0.95 16.95 27.50
CA PRO A 99 -1.28 18.31 27.02
C PRO A 99 -0.52 18.72 25.75
N GLU A 100 0.77 18.40 25.66
CA GLU A 100 1.60 18.80 24.53
C GLU A 100 1.27 18.01 23.24
N PRO A 101 1.19 16.65 23.24
CA PRO A 101 0.65 15.91 22.10
C PRO A 101 -0.77 16.34 21.69
N ALA A 102 -1.64 16.64 22.66
CA ALA A 102 -3.01 17.07 22.39
C ALA A 102 -3.06 18.41 21.63
N GLU A 103 -2.21 19.38 21.98
CA GLU A 103 -2.15 20.65 21.23
C GLU A 103 -1.54 20.45 19.84
N ARG A 104 -0.51 19.59 19.70
CA ARG A 104 0.03 19.22 18.38
C ARG A 104 -1.03 18.56 17.50
N LEU A 105 -1.85 17.67 18.06
CA LEU A 105 -2.96 17.05 17.34
C LEU A 105 -3.95 18.11 16.85
N LYS A 106 -4.39 19.03 17.72
CA LYS A 106 -5.28 20.14 17.34
C LYS A 106 -4.70 20.99 16.20
N GLN A 107 -3.42 21.34 16.28
CA GLN A 107 -2.73 22.07 15.21
C GLN A 107 -2.67 21.27 13.91
N ARG A 108 -2.37 19.98 13.98
CA ARG A 108 -2.33 19.10 12.82
C ARG A 108 -3.70 18.98 12.14
N ILE A 109 -4.78 18.83 12.91
CA ILE A 109 -6.14 18.79 12.35
C ILE A 109 -6.47 20.10 11.63
N ARG A 110 -6.16 21.26 12.20
CA ARG A 110 -6.35 22.56 11.52
C ARG A 110 -5.59 22.62 10.18
N GLN A 111 -4.34 22.14 10.16
CA GLN A 111 -3.52 22.10 8.94
C GLN A 111 -4.13 21.16 7.89
N LEU A 112 -4.51 19.95 8.28
CA LEU A 112 -5.09 18.95 7.38
C LEU A 112 -6.44 19.40 6.82
N GLN A 113 -7.28 20.05 7.63
CA GLN A 113 -8.52 20.68 7.18
C GLN A 113 -8.25 21.77 6.13
N ASN A 114 -7.23 22.60 6.33
CA ASN A 114 -6.81 23.61 5.35
C ASN A 114 -6.30 22.98 4.03
N TRP A 115 -5.85 21.73 4.06
CA TRP A 115 -5.49 20.95 2.86
C TRP A 115 -6.66 20.18 2.25
N GLY A 116 -7.87 20.29 2.82
CA GLY A 116 -9.06 19.58 2.33
C GLY A 116 -9.13 18.11 2.75
N TYR A 117 -8.37 17.70 3.77
CA TYR A 117 -8.50 16.38 4.35
C TYR A 117 -9.73 16.29 5.26
N PRO A 118 -10.62 15.30 5.09
CA PRO A 118 -11.84 15.16 5.91
C PRO A 118 -11.48 14.56 7.28
N CYS A 119 -10.80 15.36 8.09
CA CYS A 119 -10.51 15.07 9.48
C CYS A 119 -11.08 16.17 10.38
N ARG A 120 -11.55 15.80 11.57
CA ARG A 120 -12.11 16.75 12.53
C ARG A 120 -11.81 16.32 13.95
N LEU A 121 -11.76 17.31 14.85
CA LEU A 121 -11.75 17.02 16.28
C LEU A 121 -13.10 16.45 16.70
N ILE A 122 -13.08 15.47 17.59
CA ILE A 122 -14.30 14.85 18.14
C ILE A 122 -14.27 14.91 19.66
N ALA A 123 -15.48 14.94 20.25
CA ALA A 123 -15.65 14.85 21.69
C ALA A 123 -15.62 13.39 22.16
N ARG A 124 -15.43 13.16 23.45
CA ARG A 124 -15.39 11.82 24.03
C ARG A 124 -16.70 11.07 23.82
N GLU A 125 -17.82 11.77 23.90
CA GLU A 125 -19.16 11.22 23.70
C GLU A 125 -19.30 10.64 22.28
N GLU A 126 -18.73 11.32 21.29
CA GLU A 126 -18.72 10.85 19.91
C GLU A 126 -17.77 9.66 19.72
N MET A 127 -16.60 9.66 20.36
CA MET A 127 -15.70 8.48 20.35
C MET A 127 -16.42 7.22 20.86
N LEU A 128 -17.17 7.35 21.95
CA LEU A 128 -17.92 6.24 22.56
C LEU A 128 -19.20 5.91 21.79
N ALA A 129 -19.73 6.83 20.99
CA ALA A 129 -20.80 6.52 20.05
C ALA A 129 -20.29 5.70 18.86
N LEU A 130 -19.09 6.03 18.35
CA LEU A 130 -18.42 5.26 17.30
C LEU A 130 -17.94 3.90 17.82
N GLU A 131 -17.33 3.83 18.99
CA GLU A 131 -16.85 2.58 19.59
C GLU A 131 -17.29 2.45 21.05
N PRO A 132 -18.50 1.90 21.31
CA PRO A 132 -19.08 1.82 22.66
C PRO A 132 -18.28 0.98 23.67
N HIS A 133 -17.47 0.04 23.18
CA HIS A 133 -16.64 -0.83 24.02
C HIS A 133 -15.26 -0.22 24.32
N LEU A 134 -14.94 0.96 23.78
CA LEU A 134 -13.66 1.62 23.99
C LEU A 134 -13.54 2.16 25.42
N SER A 135 -12.40 1.91 26.05
CA SER A 135 -12.03 2.48 27.36
C SER A 135 -10.76 3.34 27.24
N PRO A 136 -10.85 4.58 26.70
CA PRO A 136 -9.68 5.33 26.24
C PRO A 136 -8.85 6.00 27.35
N GLY A 137 -9.23 5.85 28.62
CA GLY A 137 -8.63 6.58 29.73
C GLY A 137 -8.85 8.10 29.62
N PRO A 138 -7.91 8.93 30.11
CA PRO A 138 -7.94 10.38 29.91
C PRO A 138 -7.80 10.75 28.43
N VAL A 139 -8.65 11.67 27.97
CA VAL A 139 -8.63 12.19 26.59
C VAL A 139 -8.56 13.71 26.65
N LEU A 140 -7.48 14.29 26.11
CA LEU A 140 -7.26 15.74 26.05
C LEU A 140 -7.50 16.32 24.64
N ALA A 141 -7.37 15.48 23.62
CA ALA A 141 -7.80 15.76 22.25
C ALA A 141 -8.08 14.43 21.54
N ALA A 142 -9.10 14.41 20.69
CA ALA A 142 -9.39 13.29 19.81
C ALA A 142 -9.78 13.80 18.43
N SER A 143 -9.56 12.98 17.41
CA SER A 143 -9.98 13.27 16.04
C SER A 143 -10.47 12.03 15.33
N PHE A 144 -11.29 12.26 14.31
CA PHE A 144 -11.77 11.26 13.38
C PHE A 144 -11.48 11.69 11.94
N SER A 145 -10.97 10.75 11.13
CA SER A 145 -10.64 10.93 9.72
C SER A 145 -11.48 9.97 8.88
N GLU A 146 -12.52 10.50 8.22
CA GLU A 146 -13.55 9.69 7.55
C GLU A 146 -13.05 8.98 6.28
N ALA A 147 -12.04 9.55 5.61
CA ALA A 147 -11.53 9.01 4.34
C ALA A 147 -10.55 7.83 4.52
N ASP A 148 -10.12 7.57 5.75
CA ASP A 148 -9.14 6.53 6.06
C ASP A 148 -9.78 5.15 5.97
N LEU A 149 -8.96 4.16 5.61
CA LEU A 149 -9.41 2.78 5.50
C LEU A 149 -8.27 1.81 5.81
N HIS A 150 -8.63 0.56 6.03
CA HIS A 150 -7.70 -0.56 6.14
C HIS A 150 -7.79 -1.44 4.89
N VAL A 151 -6.65 -1.96 4.43
CA VAL A 151 -6.57 -2.85 3.25
C VAL A 151 -6.02 -4.20 3.66
N GLU A 152 -6.79 -5.28 3.46
CA GLU A 152 -6.26 -6.63 3.52
C GLU A 152 -5.42 -6.90 2.26
N THR A 153 -4.12 -6.70 2.39
CA THR A 153 -3.21 -6.67 1.23
C THR A 153 -3.21 -7.96 0.43
N GLY A 154 -3.37 -9.11 1.07
CA GLY A 154 -3.43 -10.42 0.39
C GLY A 154 -4.60 -10.52 -0.59
N ILE A 155 -5.81 -10.15 -0.15
CA ILE A 155 -7.02 -10.17 -0.98
C ILE A 155 -6.86 -9.23 -2.18
N PHE A 156 -6.33 -8.02 -1.94
CA PHE A 156 -6.11 -7.05 -3.01
C PHE A 156 -5.05 -7.53 -4.03
N ILE A 157 -3.93 -8.08 -3.55
CA ILE A 157 -2.86 -8.62 -4.40
C ILE A 157 -3.41 -9.74 -5.28
N ASP A 158 -4.13 -10.70 -4.69
CA ASP A 158 -4.74 -11.80 -5.41
C ASP A 158 -5.73 -11.32 -6.48
N ALA A 159 -6.58 -10.34 -6.14
CA ALA A 159 -7.53 -9.76 -7.08
C ALA A 159 -6.82 -9.15 -8.29
N CYS A 160 -5.73 -8.41 -8.08
CA CYS A 160 -4.96 -7.82 -9.18
C CYS A 160 -4.25 -8.87 -10.05
N LEU A 161 -3.61 -9.85 -9.42
CA LEU A 161 -2.75 -10.81 -10.11
C LEU A 161 -3.52 -11.81 -10.99
N ARG A 162 -4.82 -12.04 -10.73
CA ARG A 162 -5.70 -12.84 -11.60
C ARG A 162 -5.81 -12.34 -13.04
N HIS A 163 -5.40 -11.09 -13.30
CA HIS A 163 -5.47 -10.46 -14.62
C HIS A 163 -4.16 -10.52 -15.42
N VAL A 164 -3.10 -11.14 -14.88
CA VAL A 164 -1.77 -11.16 -15.49
C VAL A 164 -1.10 -12.52 -15.35
N VAL A 165 -0.05 -12.76 -16.13
CA VAL A 165 0.79 -13.94 -15.98
C VAL A 165 1.77 -13.71 -14.82
N VAL A 166 1.78 -14.64 -13.86
CA VAL A 166 2.67 -14.61 -12.69
C VAL A 166 3.53 -15.87 -12.68
N HIS A 167 4.83 -15.70 -12.50
CA HIS A 167 5.77 -16.78 -12.23
C HIS A 167 6.25 -16.67 -10.78
N PRO A 168 5.63 -17.39 -9.84
CA PRO A 168 6.15 -17.52 -8.48
C PRO A 168 7.43 -18.35 -8.46
N HIS A 169 8.14 -18.36 -7.34
CA HIS A 169 9.40 -19.10 -7.16
C HIS A 169 10.47 -18.82 -8.24
N THR A 170 10.44 -17.61 -8.80
CA THR A 170 11.26 -17.18 -9.93
C THR A 170 12.14 -16.02 -9.51
N THR A 171 13.33 -16.36 -9.00
CA THR A 171 14.29 -15.35 -8.53
C THR A 171 15.03 -14.70 -9.69
N VAL A 172 14.91 -13.38 -9.78
CA VAL A 172 15.70 -12.58 -10.74
C VAL A 172 17.12 -12.44 -10.25
N THR A 173 18.08 -12.72 -11.13
CA THR A 173 19.53 -12.73 -10.84
C THR A 173 20.30 -11.73 -11.69
N GLY A 174 19.65 -11.03 -12.63
CA GLY A 174 20.28 -9.98 -13.43
C GLY A 174 19.47 -9.56 -14.63
N PHE A 175 20.13 -8.86 -15.55
CA PHE A 175 19.50 -8.29 -16.75
C PHE A 175 20.38 -8.54 -17.99
N VAL A 176 19.74 -8.66 -19.16
CA VAL A 176 20.43 -8.59 -20.46
C VAL A 176 20.27 -7.17 -20.99
N LYS A 177 21.38 -6.59 -21.47
CA LYS A 177 21.39 -5.28 -22.11
C LYS A 177 21.88 -5.39 -23.54
N HIS A 178 21.19 -4.74 -24.47
CA HIS A 178 21.66 -4.51 -25.83
C HIS A 178 21.74 -2.99 -26.07
N ASN A 179 22.91 -2.50 -26.50
CA ASN A 179 23.15 -1.07 -26.75
C ASN A 179 22.74 -0.18 -25.55
N GLY A 180 23.06 -0.62 -24.34
CA GLY A 180 22.72 0.11 -23.09
C GLY A 180 21.25 0.05 -22.67
N ARG A 181 20.39 -0.65 -23.41
CA ARG A 181 18.96 -0.82 -23.08
C ARG A 181 18.67 -2.23 -22.58
N ILE A 182 17.77 -2.35 -21.61
CA ILE A 182 17.28 -3.65 -21.14
C ILE A 182 16.61 -4.39 -22.30
N ALA A 183 16.93 -5.67 -22.45
CA ALA A 183 16.37 -6.57 -23.46
C ALA A 183 15.74 -7.84 -22.86
N ALA A 184 16.17 -8.23 -21.65
CA ALA A 184 15.59 -9.34 -20.90
C ALA A 184 15.90 -9.23 -19.40
N VAL A 185 15.10 -9.94 -18.60
CA VAL A 185 15.36 -10.24 -17.19
C VAL A 185 15.90 -11.66 -17.07
N LYS A 186 16.96 -11.87 -16.28
CA LYS A 186 17.60 -13.17 -16.08
C LYS A 186 17.16 -13.82 -14.77
N THR A 187 17.00 -15.13 -14.80
CA THR A 187 16.85 -15.99 -13.62
C THR A 187 17.94 -17.07 -13.65
N ALA A 188 17.94 -18.00 -12.70
CA ALA A 188 18.89 -19.12 -12.71
C ALA A 188 18.71 -20.02 -13.95
N ASP A 189 17.46 -20.22 -14.38
CA ASP A 189 17.10 -21.26 -15.35
C ASP A 189 16.58 -20.70 -16.69
N ALA A 190 16.34 -19.38 -16.78
CA ALA A 190 15.74 -18.76 -17.97
C ALA A 190 16.12 -17.29 -18.16
N GLU A 191 15.91 -16.81 -19.38
CA GLU A 191 15.82 -15.40 -19.70
C GLU A 191 14.40 -15.07 -20.14
N PHE A 192 13.87 -13.95 -19.64
CA PHE A 192 12.55 -13.45 -19.98
C PHE A 192 12.71 -12.17 -20.83
N PRO A 193 12.53 -12.24 -22.15
CA PRO A 193 12.66 -11.08 -23.03
C PRO A 193 11.64 -9.98 -22.69
N CYS A 194 12.10 -8.76 -22.55
CA CYS A 194 11.25 -7.60 -22.23
C CYS A 194 11.82 -6.31 -22.80
N ASP A 195 10.93 -5.35 -23.01
CA ASP A 195 11.31 -4.01 -23.47
C ASP A 195 11.45 -3.05 -22.28
N VAL A 196 10.78 -3.35 -21.17
CA VAL A 196 10.83 -2.64 -19.89
C VAL A 196 10.86 -3.64 -18.74
N ALA A 197 11.76 -3.43 -17.78
CA ALA A 197 11.74 -4.09 -16.48
C ALA A 197 11.40 -3.08 -15.39
N VAL A 198 10.45 -3.41 -14.52
CA VAL A 198 9.99 -2.58 -13.40
C VAL A 198 10.40 -3.24 -12.09
N LEU A 199 11.18 -2.55 -11.28
CA LEU A 199 11.56 -3.01 -9.95
C LEU A 199 10.45 -2.66 -8.95
N ALA A 200 9.75 -3.69 -8.46
CA ALA A 200 8.74 -3.61 -7.41
C ALA A 200 9.07 -4.57 -6.25
N SER A 201 10.37 -4.77 -6.00
CA SER A 201 10.92 -5.86 -5.18
C SER A 201 11.19 -5.47 -3.71
N GLY A 202 10.45 -4.49 -3.18
CA GLY A 202 10.54 -4.11 -1.77
C GLY A 202 11.96 -3.75 -1.32
N VAL A 203 12.45 -4.40 -0.26
CA VAL A 203 13.77 -4.15 0.36
C VAL A 203 14.96 -4.71 -0.43
N GLN A 204 14.68 -5.48 -1.49
CA GLN A 204 15.66 -6.00 -2.44
C GLN A 204 15.83 -5.08 -3.66
N THR A 205 15.11 -3.96 -3.72
CA THR A 205 15.13 -3.04 -4.87
C THR A 205 16.54 -2.50 -5.14
N THR A 206 17.28 -2.07 -4.12
CA THR A 206 18.66 -1.58 -4.29
C THR A 206 19.61 -2.63 -4.85
N GLU A 207 19.51 -3.87 -4.34
CA GLU A 207 20.38 -4.98 -4.78
C GLU A 207 20.11 -5.30 -6.25
N LEU A 208 18.84 -5.47 -6.65
CA LEU A 208 18.49 -5.73 -8.04
C LEU A 208 18.82 -4.54 -8.96
N ALA A 209 18.61 -3.30 -8.51
CA ALA A 209 18.94 -2.12 -9.31
C ALA A 209 20.44 -2.05 -9.62
N SER A 210 21.30 -2.47 -8.68
CA SER A 210 22.75 -2.47 -8.88
C SER A 210 23.20 -3.43 -9.99
N LEU A 211 22.48 -4.55 -10.20
CA LEU A 211 22.71 -5.47 -11.32
C LEU A 211 22.38 -4.83 -12.68
N ALA A 212 21.65 -3.72 -12.67
CA ALA A 212 21.37 -2.89 -13.84
C ALA A 212 22.21 -1.59 -13.87
N ASP A 213 23.26 -1.48 -13.05
CA ASP A 213 24.12 -0.30 -12.90
C ASP A 213 23.38 0.96 -12.38
N VAL A 214 22.30 0.76 -11.60
CA VAL A 214 21.51 1.84 -10.99
C VAL A 214 21.66 1.82 -9.48
N SER A 215 22.03 2.97 -8.90
CA SER A 215 22.11 3.14 -7.45
C SER A 215 20.81 3.72 -6.90
N ILE A 216 20.19 3.01 -5.94
CA ILE A 216 19.00 3.47 -5.21
C ILE A 216 19.35 3.49 -3.72
N PRO A 217 19.37 4.66 -3.05
CA PRO A 217 19.78 4.79 -1.65
C PRO A 217 18.65 4.39 -0.68
N GLN A 218 18.17 3.14 -0.77
CA GLN A 218 17.09 2.64 0.07
C GLN A 218 17.58 2.41 1.51
N GLN A 219 16.84 2.93 2.48
CA GLN A 219 17.04 2.62 3.89
C GLN A 219 16.06 1.55 4.35
N ARG A 220 16.53 0.63 5.20
CA ARG A 220 15.69 -0.39 5.84
C ARG A 220 15.27 0.11 7.22
N SER A 221 13.97 0.10 7.48
CA SER A 221 13.39 0.43 8.78
C SER A 221 12.48 -0.73 9.20
N PRO A 222 12.87 -1.53 10.21
CA PRO A 222 12.05 -2.64 10.67
C PRO A 222 10.81 -2.12 11.41
N GLY A 223 9.68 -2.78 11.22
CA GLY A 223 8.43 -2.56 11.94
C GLY A 223 7.88 -3.89 12.46
N ILE A 224 7.12 -3.84 13.56
CA ILE A 224 6.49 -5.02 14.16
C ILE A 224 4.98 -4.85 14.01
N VAL A 225 4.34 -5.87 13.46
CA VAL A 225 2.87 -6.01 13.43
C VAL A 225 2.51 -7.25 14.21
N ILE A 226 1.51 -7.14 15.08
CA ILE A 226 0.99 -8.23 15.89
C ILE A 226 -0.41 -8.55 15.37
N LYS A 227 -0.64 -9.82 15.02
CA LYS A 227 -1.96 -10.36 14.68
C LYS A 227 -2.43 -11.21 15.87
N THR A 228 -3.66 -11.02 16.33
CA THR A 228 -4.24 -11.89 17.36
C THR A 228 -4.69 -13.21 16.73
N THR A 229 -4.93 -14.23 17.55
CA THR A 229 -5.81 -15.32 17.12
C THR A 229 -7.22 -14.76 16.87
N PRO A 230 -8.07 -15.42 16.06
CA PRO A 230 -9.45 -15.00 15.90
C PRO A 230 -10.13 -14.80 17.25
N CYS A 231 -10.75 -13.63 17.44
CA CYS A 231 -11.44 -13.22 18.65
C CYS A 231 -12.77 -12.56 18.30
N ALA A 232 -13.60 -12.28 19.31
CA ALA A 232 -14.80 -11.48 19.10
C ALA A 232 -14.40 -10.10 18.53
N GLU A 233 -15.23 -9.57 17.64
CA GLU A 233 -15.01 -8.27 17.01
C GLU A 233 -14.79 -7.19 18.09
N VAL A 234 -13.68 -6.47 17.97
CA VAL A 234 -13.25 -5.46 18.95
C VAL A 234 -13.63 -4.05 18.50
N LEU A 235 -13.66 -3.80 17.18
CA LEU A 235 -14.03 -2.52 16.57
C LEU A 235 -15.25 -2.75 15.69
N HIS A 236 -16.26 -1.91 15.82
CA HIS A 236 -17.53 -2.10 15.10
C HIS A 236 -17.73 -1.11 13.95
N ASN A 237 -17.25 0.12 14.09
CA ASN A 237 -17.52 1.22 13.16
C ASN A 237 -16.25 1.84 12.58
N VAL A 238 -15.14 1.83 13.30
CA VAL A 238 -13.85 2.39 12.83
C VAL A 238 -12.95 1.29 12.29
N ALA A 239 -12.30 1.57 11.16
CA ALA A 239 -11.36 0.64 10.55
C ALA A 239 -10.01 0.66 11.28
N VAL A 240 -9.63 1.81 11.85
CA VAL A 240 -8.33 2.02 12.48
C VAL A 240 -8.47 2.82 13.77
N LEU A 241 -7.80 2.34 14.82
CA LEU A 241 -7.55 3.09 16.04
C LEU A 241 -6.07 3.45 16.18
N HIS A 242 -5.79 4.68 16.55
CA HIS A 242 -4.46 5.13 16.98
C HIS A 242 -4.55 5.69 18.40
N ALA A 243 -4.18 4.84 19.36
CA ALA A 243 -4.08 5.20 20.77
C ALA A 243 -2.75 5.91 21.07
N PRO A 244 -2.68 6.80 22.08
CA PRO A 244 -1.42 7.33 22.55
C PRO A 244 -0.58 6.20 23.17
N PRO A 245 0.76 6.30 23.15
CA PRO A 245 1.60 5.39 23.91
C PRO A 245 1.27 5.48 25.40
N ASN A 246 1.38 4.34 26.10
CA ASN A 246 1.24 4.29 27.56
C ASN A 246 2.32 5.11 28.27
#